data_AF-A0A317Z7Z2-F1
#
_entry.id   AF-A0A317Z7Z2-F1
#
_cell.length_a   1.000
_cell.length_b   1.000
_cell.length_c   1.000
_cell.angle_alpha   90.00
_cell.angle_beta   90.00
_cell.angle_gamma   90.00
#
_symmetry.space_group_name_H-M   'P 1'
#
loop_
_entity.id
_entity.type
_entity.pdbx_description
1 polymer ?
#
loop_
_entity_poly.entity_id
_entity_poly.type
_entity_poly.pdbx_seq_one_letter_code
_entity_poly.pdbx_strand_id
1 'polypeptide(L)' 'MSKTKLLMVGNGMAGVRTIEEILDRDPDRFDITIIGKEPYPNYNRIMLSNILQNKMTVEETIMNPY' A
#
# COMPACT_ATOMS: atom_id res chain seq x y z
N MET A 1 -2.31 24.17 12.38
CA MET A 1 -3.63 23.81 11.81
C MET A 1 -3.85 22.32 12.04
N SER A 2 -5.10 21.87 12.25
CA SER A 2 -5.39 20.43 12.33
C SER A 2 -5.30 19.83 10.93
N LYS A 3 -4.55 18.73 10.76
CA LYS A 3 -4.50 17.99 9.49
C LYS A 3 -5.89 17.50 9.11
N THR A 4 -6.21 17.51 7.82
CA THR A 4 -7.50 16.97 7.33
C THR A 4 -7.44 15.44 7.41
N LYS A 5 -8.49 14.79 7.91
CA LYS A 5 -8.54 13.32 7.95
C LYS A 5 -8.74 12.76 6.53
N LEU A 6 -7.90 11.80 6.12
CA LEU A 6 -8.02 11.09 4.85
C LEU A 6 -8.11 9.59 5.11
N LEU A 7 -9.21 8.96 4.71
CA LEU A 7 -9.41 7.52 4.79
C LEU A 7 -9.26 6.88 3.41
N MET A 8 -8.33 5.94 3.28
CA MET A 8 -8.18 5.10 2.10
C MET A 8 -8.75 3.71 2.37
N VAL A 9 -9.63 3.24 1.48
CA VAL A 9 -10.22 1.90 1.56
C VAL A 9 -9.54 0.99 0.54
N GLY A 10 -8.77 0.03 1.05
CA GLY A 10 -8.02 -0.97 0.28
C GLY A 10 -6.51 -0.71 0.26
N ASN A 11 -5.70 -1.63 0.81
CA ASN A 11 -4.24 -1.54 0.87
C ASN A 11 -3.55 -2.08 -0.41
N GLY A 12 -4.01 -1.64 -1.57
CA GLY A 12 -3.48 -2.07 -2.87
C GLY A 12 -2.43 -1.11 -3.44
N MET A 13 -1.69 -1.54 -4.46
CA MET A 13 -0.64 -0.73 -5.12
C MET A 13 -1.14 0.64 -5.58
N ALA A 14 -2.33 0.72 -6.19
CA ALA A 14 -2.87 1.98 -6.70
C ALA A 14 -3.17 3.00 -5.58
N GLY A 15 -3.77 2.53 -4.49
CA GLY A 15 -4.09 3.41 -3.37
C GLY A 15 -2.82 3.84 -2.63
N VAL A 16 -1.89 2.91 -2.37
CA VAL A 16 -0.62 3.26 -1.72
C VAL A 16 0.17 4.25 -2.57
N ARG A 17 0.23 4.06 -3.90
CA ARG A 17 0.86 5.04 -4.80
C ARG A 17 0.22 6.42 -4.72
N THR A 18 -1.10 6.48 -4.55
CA THR A 18 -1.81 7.76 -4.36
C THR A 18 -1.38 8.44 -3.07
N ILE A 19 -1.21 7.69 -1.98
CA ILE A 19 -0.73 8.21 -0.70
C ILE A 19 0.71 8.69 -0.80
N GLU A 20 1.60 7.94 -1.46
CA GLU A 20 2.98 8.36 -1.73
C GLU A 20 3.02 9.72 -2.43
N GLU A 21 2.26 9.89 -3.52
CA GLU A 21 2.21 11.16 -4.26
C GLU A 21 1.62 12.32 -3.44
N ILE A 22 0.70 12.04 -2.52
CA ILE A 22 0.18 13.05 -1.60
C ILE A 22 1.27 13.49 -0.63
N LEU A 23 1.98 12.53 -0.03
CA LEU A 23 3.05 12.79 0.93
C LEU A 23 4.24 13.52 0.28
N ASP A 24 4.58 13.17 -0.95
CA ASP A 24 5.66 13.83 -1.71
C ASP A 24 5.34 15.31 -2.01
N ARG A 25 4.06 15.66 -2.16
CA ARG A 25 3.62 17.02 -2.51
C ARG A 25 3.26 17.87 -1.31
N ASP A 26 2.66 17.28 -0.28
CA ASP A 26 2.17 17.99 0.90
C ASP A 26 2.02 17.05 2.12
N PRO A 27 3.13 16.71 2.79
CA PRO A 27 3.15 15.72 3.89
C PRO A 27 2.38 16.17 5.14
N ASP A 28 2.08 17.47 5.24
CA ASP A 28 1.43 18.05 6.42
C ASP A 28 -0.07 18.33 6.25
N ARG A 29 -0.62 18.10 5.06
CA ARG A 29 -2.03 18.35 4.78
C ARG A 29 -2.98 17.36 5.42
N PHE A 30 -2.61 16.08 5.42
CA PHE A 30 -3.50 15.00 5.79
C PHE A 30 -3.00 14.16 6.97
N ASP A 31 -3.95 13.71 7.79
CA ASP A 31 -3.77 12.62 8.73
C ASP A 31 -4.46 11.39 8.12
N ILE A 32 -3.64 10.42 7.75
CA ILE A 32 -3.97 9.36 6.79
C ILE A 32 -4.23 8.05 7.54
N THR A 33 -5.36 7.42 7.25
CA THR A 33 -5.68 6.07 7.70
C THR A 33 -5.95 5.18 6.50
N ILE A 34 -5.31 4.02 6.44
CA ILE A 34 -5.55 3.02 5.40
C ILE A 34 -6.25 1.83 6.05
N ILE A 35 -7.41 1.43 5.52
CA ILE A 35 -8.13 0.22 5.95
C ILE A 35 -8.07 -0.84 4.86
N GLY A 36 -7.63 -2.04 5.22
CA GLY A 36 -7.56 -3.19 4.34
C GLY A 36 -8.26 -4.40 4.97
N LYS A 37 -8.88 -5.24 4.14
CA LYS A 37 -9.44 -6.53 4.59
C LYS A 37 -8.36 -7.60 4.78
N GLU A 38 -7.29 -7.52 3.99
CA GLU A 38 -6.23 -8.53 3.97
C GLU A 38 -5.21 -8.25 5.09
N PRO A 39 -4.81 -9.26 5.88
CA PRO A 39 -3.88 -9.10 7.00
C PRO A 39 -2.42 -9.08 6.55
N TYR A 40 -2.12 -8.39 5.44
CA TYR A 40 -0.80 -8.32 4.83
C TYR A 40 -0.48 -6.88 4.39
N PRO A 41 0.81 -6.50 4.31
CA PRO A 41 1.19 -5.24 3.67
C PRO A 41 0.87 -5.25 2.17
N ASN A 42 0.96 -4.09 1.50
CA ASN A 42 0.66 -4.05 0.07
C ASN A 42 1.75 -4.79 -0.73
N TYR A 43 1.31 -5.54 -1.73
CA TYR A 43 2.15 -6.43 -2.50
C TYR A 43 1.81 -6.40 -3.99
N ASN A 44 2.74 -6.83 -4.82
CA ASN A 44 2.58 -6.87 -6.26
C ASN A 44 1.77 -8.08 -6.71
N ARG A 45 0.45 -7.89 -6.91
CA ARG A 45 -0.47 -8.94 -7.35
C ARG A 45 -0.11 -9.57 -8.70
N ILE A 46 0.58 -8.85 -9.58
CA ILE A 46 1.01 -9.38 -10.89
C ILE A 46 2.00 -10.54 -10.69
N MET A 47 2.81 -10.48 -9.62
CA MET A 47 3.83 -11.49 -9.32
C MET A 47 3.30 -12.75 -8.66
N LEU A 48 2.01 -12.82 -8.28
CA LEU A 48 1.43 -14.03 -7.66
C LEU A 48 1.56 -15.27 -8.55
N SER A 49 1.54 -15.09 -9.88
CA SER A 49 1.73 -16.20 -10.82
C SER A 49 3.12 -16.84 -10.70
N ASN A 50 4.15 -16.08 -10.31
CA ASN A 50 5.50 -16.59 -10.09
C ASN A 50 5.60 -17.41 -8.80
N ILE A 51 4.83 -17.06 -7.77
CA ILE A 51 4.72 -17.85 -6.54
C ILE A 51 4.14 -19.22 -6.85
N LEU A 52 3.03 -19.27 -7.59
CA LEU A 52 2.40 -20.53 -8.00
C LEU A 52 3.32 -21.40 -8.88
N GLN A 53 4.26 -20.78 -9.59
CA GLN A 53 5.30 -21.46 -10.38
C GLN A 53 6.54 -21.85 -9.57
N ASN A 54 6.57 -21.61 -8.26
CA ASN A 54 7.73 -21.81 -7.38
C ASN A 54 8.99 -21.04 -7.83
N LYS A 55 8.82 -19.88 -8.46
CA LYS A 55 9.92 -19.00 -8.91
C LYS A 55 10.19 -17.84 -7.97
N MET A 56 9.32 -17.61 -6.99
CA MET A 56 9.33 -16.47 -6.08
C MET A 56 8.61 -16.84 -4.79
N THR A 57 8.99 -16.20 -3.70
CA THR A 57 8.38 -16.29 -2.37
C THR A 57 7.32 -15.20 -2.17
N VAL A 58 6.49 -15.32 -1.13
CA VAL A 58 5.47 -14.30 -0.83
C VAL A 58 6.14 -12.97 -0.42
N GLU A 59 7.21 -13.08 0.35
CA GLU A 59 8.00 -11.98 0.90
C GLU A 59 8.58 -11.09 -0.20
N GLU A 60 9.05 -11.70 -1.30
CA GLU A 60 9.57 -10.98 -2.48
C GLU A 60 8.50 -10.17 -3.23
N THR A 61 7.21 -10.39 -2.95
CA THR A 61 6.14 -9.58 -3.56
C THR A 61 5.74 -8.37 -2.73
N ILE A 62 6.17 -8.28 -1.47
CA ILE A 62 5.84 -7.18 -0.56
C ILE A 62 6.53 -5.90 -1.03
N MET A 63 5.78 -4.81 -1.17
CA MET A 63 6.32 -3.53 -1.60
C MET A 63 6.68 -2.61 -0.43
N ASN A 64 5.81 -2.53 0.58
CA ASN A 64 6.06 -1.78 1.80
C ASN A 64 5.87 -2.72 2.99
N PRO A 65 6.94 -3.16 3.67
CA PRO A 65 6.83 -4.03 4.84
C PRO A 65 6.26 -3.27 6.05
N TYR A 66 5.90 -4.01 7.11
CA TYR A 66 5.50 -3.43 8.41
C TYR A 66 6.61 -2.64 9.08
#